data_AF-B4PEW0-F1
#
_entry.id   AF-B4PEW0-F1
#
_cell.length_a   1.000
_cell.length_b   1.000
_cell.length_c   1.000
_cell.angle_alpha   90.00
_cell.angle_beta   90.00
_cell.angle_gamma   90.00
#
_symmetry.space_group_name_H-M   'P 1'
#
loop_
_entity.id
_entity.type
_entity.pdbx_description
1 polymer ?
#
loop_
_entity_poly.entity_id
_entity_poly.type
_entity_poly.pdbx_seq_one_letter_code
_entity_poly.pdbx_strand_id
1 'polypeptide(L)'
;MFSRHFAAFLRFNRHIARKYSSHFRSFLATGFSNRFSLKVATLLPLVVLRSADCRQKDDQDVKRPGRRRTMSKVKYETSLEGRAQLYLNAMKVRWDQLHNVPGLFSYQLQKSPQNRKIPGYWGFYAELNADRNLKRRRPQTIESLNPTFKHMMFNFNKVNAQEVIMTIDDAHGSPEVQMIINKSPITKYHTLICPEVGKNHVQRITRDALQFCITFMRSIDDKDMRMGYNSPGALASVNHLHFHLLHMPQDLYIDQAPLDELAGGYVYRLSRRAPTEGICIVFNENDSEEQVAEKVDQLYMLAMWMCKNNMPHNLFLTQDRRPGQSGNLKVFVFARSEYCVNKDLADFNVGFCELAGYIPLPDADKMENLTELQVLFRIRTITGNAPKAVYEEITNIVEGSQDLTLWDQPLTI
;
A
#
# COMPACT_ATOMS: atom_id res chain seq x y z
N MET A 1 8.33 -31.56 18.58
CA MET A 1 7.41 -30.46 18.96
C MET A 1 8.06 -29.47 19.96
N PHE A 2 9.35 -29.12 19.83
CA PHE A 2 10.07 -28.28 20.81
C PHE A 2 11.17 -27.37 20.20
N SER A 3 10.98 -26.85 18.98
CA SER A 3 11.97 -25.90 18.39
C SER A 3 11.40 -24.58 17.86
N ARG A 4 10.08 -24.40 17.86
CA ARG A 4 9.45 -23.16 17.37
C ARG A 4 9.27 -22.07 18.43
N HIS A 5 9.29 -22.40 19.73
CA HIS A 5 9.07 -21.42 20.80
C HIS A 5 10.35 -20.74 21.30
N PHE A 6 11.52 -21.35 21.08
CA PHE A 6 12.79 -20.74 21.50
C PHE A 6 13.25 -19.59 20.58
N ALA A 7 12.86 -19.65 19.29
CA ALA A 7 13.21 -18.61 18.32
C ALA A 7 12.45 -17.29 18.54
N ALA A 8 11.22 -17.36 19.07
CA ALA A 8 10.43 -16.18 19.41
C ALA A 8 10.98 -15.49 20.68
N PHE A 9 11.37 -16.27 21.69
CA PHE A 9 11.93 -15.75 22.94
C PHE A 9 13.31 -15.07 22.75
N LEU A 10 14.15 -15.61 21.87
CA LEU A 10 15.47 -15.04 21.57
C LEU A 10 15.41 -13.76 20.71
N ARG A 11 14.35 -13.57 19.90
CA ARG A 11 14.13 -12.30 19.16
C ARG A 11 13.63 -11.18 20.07
N PHE A 12 12.80 -11.51 21.06
CA PHE A 12 12.26 -10.55 22.02
C PHE A 12 13.36 -9.94 22.92
N ASN A 13 14.28 -10.77 23.43
CA ASN A 13 15.37 -10.29 24.31
C ASN A 13 16.44 -9.44 23.61
N ARG A 14 16.66 -9.60 22.29
CA ARG A 14 17.59 -8.76 21.52
C ARG A 14 17.09 -7.32 21.35
N HIS A 15 15.77 -7.11 21.40
CA HIS A 15 15.20 -5.77 21.28
C HIS A 15 15.29 -5.00 22.60
N ILE A 16 15.09 -5.68 23.73
CA ILE A 16 15.26 -5.13 25.08
C ILE A 16 16.73 -4.77 25.34
N ALA A 17 17.68 -5.64 24.99
CA ALA A 17 19.11 -5.39 25.20
C ALA A 17 19.65 -4.16 24.42
N ARG A 18 19.06 -3.84 23.26
CA ARG A 18 19.42 -2.64 22.47
C ARG A 18 18.82 -1.35 23.04
N LYS A 19 17.64 -1.41 23.67
CA LYS A 19 17.00 -0.26 24.35
C LYS A 19 17.69 0.15 25.65
N TYR A 20 18.25 -0.80 26.41
CA TYR A 20 19.03 -0.49 27.61
C TYR A 20 20.39 0.17 27.31
N SER A 21 21.01 -0.15 26.16
CA SER A 21 22.31 0.41 25.79
C SER A 21 22.26 1.86 25.29
N SER A 22 21.11 2.34 24.77
CA SER A 22 20.97 3.73 24.34
C SER A 22 20.71 4.68 25.52
N HIS A 23 19.93 4.24 26.51
CA HIS A 23 19.68 5.03 27.72
C HIS A 23 20.89 5.16 28.64
N PHE A 24 21.76 4.14 28.71
CA PHE A 24 22.98 4.24 29.53
C PHE A 24 24.03 5.21 28.94
N ARG A 25 24.02 5.43 27.62
CA ARG A 25 24.92 6.40 26.95
C ARG A 25 24.43 7.83 27.07
N SER A 26 23.13 8.05 27.29
CA SER A 26 22.54 9.37 27.52
C SER A 26 22.69 9.86 28.97
N PHE A 27 23.01 8.97 29.92
CA PHE A 27 23.13 9.33 31.35
C PHE A 27 24.54 9.76 31.77
N LEU A 28 25.55 9.63 30.89
CA LEU A 28 26.94 10.01 31.19
C LEU A 28 27.41 11.29 30.47
N ALA A 29 26.55 11.95 29.70
CA ALA A 29 26.93 13.08 28.85
C ALA A 29 26.54 14.48 29.38
N THR A 30 25.93 14.59 30.56
CA THR A 30 25.56 15.92 31.11
C THR A 30 25.76 15.99 32.62
N GLY A 31 26.86 16.64 33.02
CA GLY A 31 26.96 17.50 34.20
C GLY A 31 27.14 16.82 35.55
N PHE A 32 28.37 16.85 36.08
CA PHE A 32 28.63 17.30 37.45
C PHE A 32 30.07 17.83 37.57
N SER A 33 30.16 19.14 37.83
CA SER A 33 31.37 19.83 38.27
C SER A 33 31.30 20.00 39.79
N ASN A 34 32.48 20.09 40.42
CA ASN A 34 32.80 20.38 41.83
C ASN A 34 32.91 19.25 42.88
N ARG A 35 34.19 19.00 43.21
CA ARG A 35 34.89 18.92 44.52
C ARG A 35 34.39 18.02 45.68
N PHE A 36 35.42 17.36 46.25
CA PHE A 36 35.61 16.78 47.59
C PHE A 36 35.25 15.29 47.83
N SER A 37 36.34 14.50 47.96
CA SER A 37 36.64 13.55 49.05
C SER A 37 35.65 12.41 49.35
N LEU A 38 36.04 11.16 49.11
CA LEU A 38 36.62 10.26 50.13
C LEU A 38 36.92 8.87 49.55
N LYS A 39 37.96 8.28 50.14
CA LYS A 39 38.51 6.93 49.97
C LYS A 39 37.47 5.82 49.95
N VAL A 40 37.60 4.84 49.05
CA VAL A 40 37.67 3.40 49.40
C VAL A 40 38.56 2.69 48.37
N ALA A 41 39.56 2.00 48.88
CA ALA A 41 40.56 1.22 48.14
C ALA A 41 40.11 -0.24 47.99
N THR A 42 40.96 -1.02 47.29
CA THR A 42 41.01 -2.49 47.18
C THR A 42 40.22 -3.07 46.01
N LEU A 43 40.73 -3.97 45.17
CA LEU A 43 42.00 -4.71 45.05
C LEU A 43 41.92 -5.39 43.66
N LEU A 44 42.95 -5.34 42.80
CA LEU A 44 43.29 -6.43 41.85
C LEU A 44 44.68 -6.16 41.22
N PRO A 45 45.47 -7.20 40.94
CA PRO A 45 46.93 -7.14 40.90
C PRO A 45 47.51 -6.69 39.55
N LEU A 46 48.62 -5.95 39.63
CA LEU A 46 49.56 -5.70 38.55
C LEU A 46 50.26 -7.00 38.12
N VAL A 47 50.26 -7.29 36.83
CA VAL A 47 51.43 -7.90 36.16
C VAL A 47 51.75 -7.09 34.91
N VAL A 48 53.00 -6.63 34.91
CA VAL A 48 53.69 -5.82 33.91
C VAL A 48 53.99 -6.66 32.67
N LEU A 49 53.67 -6.14 31.47
CA LEU A 49 54.41 -6.49 30.26
C LEU A 49 54.78 -5.24 29.47
N ARG A 50 56.03 -5.28 29.04
CA ARG A 50 56.89 -4.21 28.54
C ARG A 50 56.30 -3.46 27.34
N SER A 51 56.53 -2.15 27.36
CA SER A 51 56.58 -1.27 26.21
C SER A 51 57.58 -1.78 25.17
N ALA A 52 57.10 -1.91 23.93
CA ALA A 52 57.93 -1.84 22.74
C ALA A 52 57.38 -0.69 21.90
N ASP A 53 58.14 0.41 21.87
CA ASP A 53 57.96 1.51 20.92
C ASP A 53 58.12 0.97 19.50
N CYS A 54 57.10 1.13 18.66
CA CYS A 54 57.25 1.19 17.22
C CYS A 54 56.31 2.27 16.67
N ARG A 55 56.92 3.28 16.06
CA ARG A 55 56.29 4.46 15.46
C ARG A 55 55.41 4.09 14.26
N GLN A 56 54.24 4.73 14.23
CA GLN A 56 53.41 5.17 13.09
C GLN A 56 53.30 4.29 11.83
N LYS A 57 52.06 3.89 11.54
CA LYS A 57 51.39 4.20 10.26
C LYS A 57 49.88 4.27 10.49
N ASP A 58 49.29 5.42 10.17
CA ASP A 58 47.86 5.62 10.03
C ASP A 58 47.36 4.77 8.86
N ASP A 59 46.62 3.70 9.14
CA ASP A 59 45.74 3.07 8.16
C ASP A 59 44.31 3.14 8.70
N GLN A 60 43.48 3.88 7.96
CA GLN A 60 42.05 3.99 8.20
C GLN A 60 41.43 2.60 8.09
N ASP A 61 41.07 2.04 9.24
CA ASP A 61 40.34 0.78 9.33
C ASP A 61 38.90 1.04 8.85
N VAL A 62 38.69 0.85 7.54
CA VAL A 62 37.38 0.87 6.90
C VAL A 62 36.55 -0.24 7.54
N LYS A 63 35.68 0.13 8.49
CA LYS A 63 34.63 -0.74 9.01
C LYS A 63 33.87 -1.34 7.84
N ARG A 64 34.14 -2.61 7.56
CA ARG A 64 33.40 -3.41 6.58
C ARG A 64 31.90 -3.32 6.92
N PRO A 65 31.05 -2.87 5.99
CA PRO A 65 29.62 -2.85 6.23
C PRO A 65 29.16 -4.29 6.48
N GLY A 66 28.32 -4.45 7.50
CA GLY A 66 27.75 -5.74 7.88
C GLY A 66 27.18 -6.44 6.66
N ARG A 67 27.62 -7.68 6.46
CA ARG A 67 27.24 -8.58 5.37
C ARG A 67 25.71 -8.55 5.17
N ARG A 68 25.25 -7.85 4.12
CA ARG A 68 23.88 -7.97 3.59
C ARG A 68 23.59 -9.46 3.41
N ARG A 69 22.47 -9.95 3.94
CA ARG A 69 21.92 -11.23 3.49
C ARG A 69 21.33 -10.97 2.10
N THR A 70 22.16 -10.98 1.07
CA THR A 70 21.67 -11.04 -0.30
C THR A 70 20.98 -12.38 -0.49
N MET A 71 19.72 -12.33 -0.91
CA MET A 71 18.98 -13.51 -1.36
C MET A 71 19.83 -14.25 -2.41
N SER A 72 19.86 -15.58 -2.39
CA SER A 72 20.57 -16.31 -3.44
C SER A 72 19.90 -16.02 -4.79
N LYS A 73 20.68 -15.99 -5.88
CA LYS A 73 20.17 -15.73 -7.23
C LYS A 73 18.97 -16.63 -7.57
N VAL A 74 19.08 -17.92 -7.26
CA VAL A 74 18.01 -18.90 -7.46
C VAL A 74 16.76 -18.53 -6.66
N LYS A 75 16.91 -18.12 -5.39
CA LYS A 75 15.75 -17.76 -4.56
C LYS A 75 15.05 -16.51 -5.12
N TYR A 76 15.81 -15.50 -5.58
CA TYR A 76 15.25 -14.31 -6.23
C TYR A 76 14.52 -14.64 -7.55
N GLU A 77 15.12 -15.44 -8.43
CA GLU A 77 14.51 -15.85 -9.71
C GLU A 77 13.23 -16.68 -9.55
N THR A 78 13.00 -17.21 -8.34
CA THR A 78 11.79 -17.95 -7.97
C THR A 78 10.82 -17.15 -7.09
N SER A 79 11.21 -15.96 -6.61
CA SER A 79 10.36 -15.13 -5.75
C SER A 79 9.43 -14.24 -6.58
N LEU A 80 8.47 -13.60 -5.90
CA LEU A 80 7.60 -12.62 -6.54
C LEU A 80 8.42 -11.46 -7.14
N GLU A 81 9.45 -10.99 -6.43
CA GLU A 81 10.30 -9.88 -6.87
C GLU A 81 11.01 -10.17 -8.19
N GLY A 82 11.54 -11.39 -8.38
CA GLY A 82 12.21 -11.76 -9.63
C GLY A 82 11.27 -12.12 -10.77
N ARG A 83 9.99 -12.41 -10.48
CA ARG A 83 9.01 -12.89 -11.47
C ARG A 83 7.90 -11.89 -11.81
N ALA A 84 7.73 -10.82 -11.04
CA ALA A 84 6.64 -9.85 -11.22
C ALA A 84 6.54 -9.32 -12.64
N GLN A 85 7.67 -8.95 -13.26
CA GLN A 85 7.67 -8.47 -14.65
C GLN A 85 7.22 -9.55 -15.66
N LEU A 86 7.64 -10.80 -15.46
CA LEU A 86 7.19 -11.91 -16.30
C LEU A 86 5.68 -12.15 -16.16
N TYR A 87 5.17 -12.10 -14.93
CA TYR A 87 3.74 -12.18 -14.66
C TYR A 87 2.97 -11.03 -15.29
N LEU A 88 3.47 -9.79 -15.20
CA LEU A 88 2.84 -8.64 -15.85
C LEU A 88 2.77 -8.81 -17.37
N ASN A 89 3.87 -9.23 -17.99
CA ASN A 89 3.93 -9.45 -19.45
C ASN A 89 2.96 -10.56 -19.87
N ALA A 90 2.95 -11.69 -19.15
CA ALA A 90 2.03 -12.79 -19.41
C ALA A 90 0.56 -12.36 -19.23
N MET A 91 0.27 -11.59 -18.17
CA MET A 91 -1.05 -11.03 -17.90
C MET A 91 -1.52 -10.16 -19.06
N LYS A 92 -0.69 -9.25 -19.57
CA LYS A 92 -1.05 -8.37 -20.70
C LYS A 92 -1.38 -9.15 -21.97
N VAL A 93 -0.52 -10.10 -22.35
CA VAL A 93 -0.72 -10.96 -23.52
C VAL A 93 -2.03 -11.74 -23.38
N ARG A 94 -2.25 -12.36 -22.23
CA ARG A 94 -3.46 -13.14 -21.98
C ARG A 94 -4.71 -12.27 -21.92
N TRP A 95 -4.64 -11.10 -21.30
CA TRP A 95 -5.75 -10.14 -21.25
C TRP A 95 -6.15 -9.71 -22.67
N ASP A 96 -5.20 -9.39 -23.55
CA ASP A 96 -5.49 -9.04 -24.95
C ASP A 96 -6.14 -10.21 -25.72
N GLN A 97 -5.67 -11.45 -25.51
CA GLN A 97 -6.32 -12.64 -26.08
C GLN A 97 -7.77 -12.79 -25.60
N LEU A 98 -7.98 -12.68 -24.28
CA LEU A 98 -9.29 -12.81 -23.66
C LEU A 98 -10.25 -11.68 -24.09
N HIS A 99 -9.74 -10.46 -24.32
CA HIS A 99 -10.57 -9.35 -24.77
C HIS A 99 -11.20 -9.62 -26.12
N ASN A 100 -10.53 -10.38 -26.99
CA ASN A 100 -11.06 -10.79 -28.29
C ASN A 100 -12.06 -11.96 -28.23
N VAL A 101 -12.28 -12.58 -27.07
CA VAL A 101 -13.24 -13.69 -26.90
C VAL A 101 -14.66 -13.14 -26.70
N PRO A 102 -15.63 -13.44 -27.60
CA PRO A 102 -17.00 -12.98 -27.46
C PRO A 102 -17.65 -13.43 -26.13
N GLY A 103 -18.37 -12.52 -25.47
CA GLY A 103 -19.16 -12.81 -24.26
C GLY A 103 -18.37 -12.96 -22.96
N LEU A 104 -17.03 -12.90 -23.01
CA LEU A 104 -16.21 -13.01 -21.81
C LEU A 104 -16.21 -11.71 -21.00
N PHE A 105 -16.05 -10.56 -21.66
CA PHE A 105 -16.25 -9.23 -21.10
C PHE A 105 -17.72 -8.78 -21.29
N SER A 106 -18.24 -7.97 -20.37
CA SER A 106 -19.58 -7.35 -20.52
C SER A 106 -19.65 -6.41 -21.72
N TYR A 107 -18.52 -5.82 -22.11
CA TYR A 107 -18.35 -4.94 -23.27
C TYR A 107 -16.88 -4.87 -23.67
N GLN A 108 -16.65 -4.40 -24.89
CA GLN A 108 -15.32 -4.14 -25.43
C GLN A 108 -14.93 -2.70 -25.16
N LEU A 109 -13.65 -2.46 -24.83
CA LEU A 109 -13.16 -1.09 -24.75
C LEU A 109 -13.00 -0.52 -26.16
N GLN A 110 -13.30 0.76 -26.31
CA GLN A 110 -12.98 1.47 -27.55
C GLN A 110 -11.46 1.55 -27.72
N LYS A 111 -10.96 1.35 -28.95
CA LYS A 111 -9.52 1.48 -29.24
C LYS A 111 -8.99 2.88 -28.95
N SER A 112 -9.85 3.89 -29.13
CA SER A 112 -9.55 5.30 -28.89
C SER A 112 -10.76 5.93 -28.21
N PRO A 113 -10.88 5.81 -26.87
CA PRO A 113 -12.01 6.39 -26.15
C PRO A 113 -11.95 7.92 -26.24
N GLN A 114 -13.11 8.55 -26.33
CA GLN A 114 -13.20 10.00 -26.19
C GLN A 114 -12.73 10.37 -24.78
N ASN A 115 -11.90 11.41 -24.70
CA ASN A 115 -11.31 11.85 -23.45
C ASN A 115 -11.03 13.35 -23.50
N ARG A 116 -10.88 13.96 -22.33
CA ARG A 116 -10.42 15.33 -22.20
C ARG A 116 -9.77 15.57 -20.84
N LYS A 117 -8.86 16.54 -20.77
CA LYS A 117 -8.47 17.15 -19.49
C LYS A 117 -9.54 18.19 -19.13
N ILE A 118 -10.15 18.05 -17.98
CA ILE A 118 -11.13 19.01 -17.48
C ILE A 118 -10.43 20.36 -17.28
N PRO A 119 -10.95 21.46 -17.84
CA PRO A 119 -10.35 22.78 -17.66
C PRO A 119 -10.27 23.16 -16.17
N GLY A 120 -9.08 23.51 -15.73
CA GLY A 120 -8.79 23.80 -14.32
C GLY A 120 -7.30 23.72 -13.99
N TYR A 121 -6.95 24.03 -12.75
CA TYR A 121 -5.54 24.04 -12.31
C TYR A 121 -4.97 22.63 -12.14
N TRP A 122 -5.80 21.67 -11.72
CA TRP A 122 -5.39 20.29 -11.44
C TRP A 122 -5.54 19.38 -12.66
N GLY A 123 -6.40 19.73 -13.61
CA GLY A 123 -6.45 19.11 -14.92
C GLY A 123 -6.85 17.63 -14.88
N PHE A 124 -7.90 17.31 -14.11
CA PHE A 124 -8.46 15.95 -14.02
C PHE A 124 -8.68 15.33 -15.41
N TYR A 125 -8.33 14.07 -15.58
CA TYR A 125 -8.47 13.35 -16.84
C TYR A 125 -9.82 12.64 -16.90
N ALA A 126 -10.71 13.07 -17.78
CA ALA A 126 -12.00 12.44 -18.02
C ALA A 126 -11.96 11.54 -19.26
N GLU A 127 -12.54 10.34 -19.16
CA GLU A 127 -12.62 9.38 -20.28
C GLU A 127 -14.02 8.78 -20.37
N LEU A 128 -14.56 8.72 -21.60
CA LEU A 128 -15.87 8.16 -21.86
C LEU A 128 -15.82 6.62 -21.86
N ASN A 129 -16.66 6.03 -21.02
CA ASN A 129 -16.91 4.59 -20.94
C ASN A 129 -18.43 4.32 -20.81
N ALA A 130 -19.16 4.62 -21.89
CA ALA A 130 -20.62 4.62 -21.91
C ALA A 130 -21.23 3.25 -21.58
N ASP A 131 -20.62 2.19 -22.11
CA ASP A 131 -21.07 0.82 -21.91
C ASP A 131 -20.97 0.36 -20.45
N ARG A 132 -20.01 0.91 -19.68
CA ARG A 132 -19.76 0.45 -18.32
C ARG A 132 -20.94 0.65 -17.40
N ASN A 133 -21.66 1.76 -17.52
CA ASN A 133 -22.77 2.01 -16.61
C ASN A 133 -23.98 1.12 -16.90
N LEU A 134 -24.21 0.84 -18.18
CA LEU A 134 -25.32 0.05 -18.68
C LEU A 134 -25.10 -1.46 -18.50
N LYS A 135 -23.88 -1.94 -18.77
CA LYS A 135 -23.57 -3.37 -18.89
C LYS A 135 -22.84 -3.96 -17.68
N ARG A 136 -22.40 -3.13 -16.73
CA ARG A 136 -21.78 -3.61 -15.49
C ARG A 136 -22.83 -4.21 -14.56
N ARG A 137 -22.44 -5.28 -13.87
CA ARG A 137 -23.24 -5.86 -12.79
C ARG A 137 -23.59 -4.81 -11.73
N ARG A 138 -24.83 -4.84 -11.23
CA ARG A 138 -25.24 -4.06 -10.06
C ARG A 138 -24.28 -4.33 -8.87
N PRO A 139 -23.66 -3.28 -8.29
CA PRO A 139 -22.81 -3.45 -7.11
C PRO A 139 -23.59 -4.05 -5.93
N GLN A 140 -22.89 -4.80 -5.08
CA GLN A 140 -23.46 -5.27 -3.82
C GLN A 140 -23.63 -4.13 -2.82
N THR A 141 -24.68 -4.20 -2.01
CA THR A 141 -24.79 -3.43 -0.78
C THR A 141 -23.93 -4.09 0.29
N ILE A 142 -22.92 -3.36 0.76
CA ILE A 142 -22.02 -3.76 1.85
C ILE A 142 -22.19 -2.70 2.94
N GLU A 143 -22.77 -3.08 4.07
CA GLU A 143 -23.32 -2.14 5.07
C GLU A 143 -22.31 -1.79 6.17
N SER A 144 -21.20 -2.52 6.27
CA SER A 144 -20.17 -2.30 7.28
C SER A 144 -18.77 -2.52 6.72
N LEU A 145 -17.76 -1.94 7.38
CA LEU A 145 -16.33 -2.19 7.10
C LEU A 145 -15.82 -3.53 7.62
N ASN A 146 -16.64 -4.23 8.40
CA ASN A 146 -16.41 -5.59 8.85
C ASN A 146 -17.59 -6.47 8.40
N PRO A 147 -17.80 -6.63 7.08
CA PRO A 147 -18.93 -7.39 6.59
C PRO A 147 -18.70 -8.89 6.82
N THR A 148 -19.76 -9.67 6.78
CA THR A 148 -19.69 -11.14 6.76
C THR A 148 -19.62 -11.64 5.33
N PHE A 149 -18.88 -12.71 5.08
CA PHE A 149 -18.81 -13.28 3.74
C PHE A 149 -20.17 -13.85 3.32
N LYS A 150 -20.65 -13.47 2.14
CA LYS A 150 -21.99 -13.84 1.64
C LYS A 150 -21.87 -14.90 0.54
N HIS A 151 -21.78 -16.18 0.94
CA HIS A 151 -21.59 -17.31 0.02
C HIS A 151 -22.64 -17.38 -1.09
N MET A 152 -23.88 -16.97 -0.85
CA MET A 152 -24.96 -17.00 -1.85
C MET A 152 -24.84 -15.87 -2.88
N MET A 153 -24.32 -14.70 -2.50
CA MET A 153 -24.10 -13.60 -3.43
C MET A 153 -22.92 -13.90 -4.37
N PHE A 154 -22.79 -13.12 -5.45
CA PHE A 154 -21.63 -13.24 -6.31
C PHE A 154 -20.33 -13.06 -5.50
N ASN A 155 -19.33 -13.90 -5.79
CA ASN A 155 -17.99 -13.80 -5.24
C ASN A 155 -17.02 -14.45 -6.25
N PHE A 156 -15.71 -14.21 -6.10
CA PHE A 156 -14.74 -14.66 -7.09
C PHE A 156 -14.56 -16.17 -7.22
N ASN A 157 -15.07 -17.00 -6.29
CA ASN A 157 -15.14 -18.46 -6.51
C ASN A 157 -16.17 -18.86 -7.60
N LYS A 158 -16.97 -17.90 -8.09
CA LYS A 158 -18.06 -18.13 -9.07
C LYS A 158 -17.76 -17.55 -10.46
N VAL A 159 -16.54 -17.08 -10.70
CA VAL A 159 -16.16 -16.63 -12.05
C VAL A 159 -16.03 -17.83 -12.98
N ASN A 160 -16.22 -17.62 -14.28
CA ASN A 160 -15.87 -18.65 -15.24
C ASN A 160 -14.34 -18.88 -15.20
N ALA A 161 -13.89 -20.13 -15.29
CA ALA A 161 -12.47 -20.45 -15.32
C ALA A 161 -11.70 -19.72 -16.44
N GLN A 162 -12.36 -19.39 -17.56
CA GLN A 162 -11.78 -18.59 -18.64
C GLN A 162 -11.52 -17.12 -18.25
N GLU A 163 -12.18 -16.60 -17.22
CA GLU A 163 -11.93 -15.25 -16.69
C GLU A 163 -10.62 -15.20 -15.88
N VAL A 164 -10.10 -16.34 -15.41
CA VAL A 164 -8.83 -16.43 -14.70
C VAL A 164 -7.68 -16.34 -15.70
N ILE A 165 -6.87 -15.28 -15.59
CA ILE A 165 -5.69 -15.05 -16.41
C ILE A 165 -4.58 -16.01 -16.00
N MET A 166 -4.30 -16.06 -14.70
CA MET A 166 -3.28 -16.91 -14.10
C MET A 166 -3.47 -16.99 -12.58
N THR A 167 -2.90 -18.05 -11.99
CA THR A 167 -2.73 -18.19 -10.54
C THR A 167 -1.25 -18.12 -10.23
N ILE A 168 -0.88 -17.21 -9.32
CA ILE A 168 0.47 -17.06 -8.77
C ILE A 168 0.46 -17.76 -7.42
N ASP A 169 1.18 -18.86 -7.34
CA ASP A 169 1.49 -19.54 -6.08
C ASP A 169 3.01 -19.45 -5.91
N ASP A 170 3.44 -18.75 -4.86
CA ASP A 170 4.85 -18.65 -4.56
C ASP A 170 5.22 -19.71 -3.51
N ALA A 171 6.31 -20.42 -3.75
CA ALA A 171 6.76 -21.48 -2.85
C ALA A 171 7.32 -20.94 -1.52
N HIS A 172 7.31 -19.61 -1.29
CA HIS A 172 8.03 -18.93 -0.22
C HIS A 172 7.12 -18.26 0.80
N GLY A 173 5.82 -18.54 0.77
CA GLY A 173 4.86 -18.15 1.81
C GLY A 173 4.10 -16.85 1.53
N SER A 174 4.15 -16.30 0.31
CA SER A 174 3.17 -15.30 -0.12
C SER A 174 1.80 -15.95 -0.32
N PRO A 175 0.72 -15.16 -0.24
CA PRO A 175 -0.61 -15.68 -0.52
C PRO A 175 -0.69 -16.19 -1.96
N GLU A 176 -1.41 -17.29 -2.18
CA GLU A 176 -1.87 -17.64 -3.52
C GLU A 176 -2.69 -16.46 -4.06
N VAL A 177 -2.40 -15.98 -5.26
CA VAL A 177 -3.10 -14.87 -5.90
C VAL A 177 -3.63 -15.29 -7.26
N GLN A 178 -4.94 -15.13 -7.45
CA GLN A 178 -5.53 -15.25 -8.78
C GLN A 178 -5.62 -13.86 -9.42
N MET A 179 -5.10 -13.75 -10.64
CA MET A 179 -5.33 -12.61 -11.51
C MET A 179 -6.53 -12.93 -12.41
N ILE A 180 -7.61 -12.17 -12.27
CA ILE A 180 -8.88 -12.42 -12.96
C ILE A 180 -9.20 -11.19 -13.81
N ILE A 181 -9.68 -11.34 -15.04
CA ILE A 181 -10.15 -10.16 -15.80
C ILE A 181 -11.23 -9.43 -15.02
N ASN A 182 -11.24 -8.09 -15.08
CA ASN A 182 -12.44 -7.39 -14.69
C ASN A 182 -13.44 -7.44 -15.85
N LYS A 183 -14.54 -8.19 -15.67
CA LYS A 183 -15.61 -8.31 -16.67
C LYS A 183 -16.22 -6.97 -17.12
N SER A 184 -16.06 -5.90 -16.34
CA SER A 184 -16.47 -4.53 -16.69
C SER A 184 -15.26 -3.58 -16.58
N PRO A 185 -14.33 -3.64 -17.55
CA PRO A 185 -13.03 -2.98 -17.48
C PRO A 185 -13.16 -1.45 -17.52
N ILE A 186 -12.30 -0.74 -16.80
CA ILE A 186 -12.29 0.74 -16.77
C ILE A 186 -11.35 1.21 -17.86
N THR A 187 -10.11 0.71 -17.83
CA THR A 187 -9.08 0.90 -18.86
C THR A 187 -8.55 -0.45 -19.35
N LYS A 188 -7.63 -0.41 -20.32
CA LYS A 188 -6.91 -1.60 -20.81
C LYS A 188 -6.24 -2.35 -19.65
N TYR A 189 -6.17 -3.67 -19.76
CA TYR A 189 -5.57 -4.57 -18.77
C TYR A 189 -6.23 -4.56 -17.38
N HIS A 190 -7.44 -4.02 -17.24
CA HIS A 190 -8.15 -4.03 -15.97
C HIS A 190 -8.32 -5.48 -15.47
N THR A 191 -7.53 -5.81 -14.45
CA THR A 191 -7.39 -7.13 -13.84
C THR A 191 -7.60 -7.01 -12.34
N LEU A 192 -8.27 -7.98 -11.76
CA LEU A 192 -8.50 -8.10 -10.34
C LEU A 192 -7.41 -8.98 -9.73
N ILE A 193 -6.78 -8.48 -8.67
CA ILE A 193 -5.84 -9.24 -7.84
C ILE A 193 -6.62 -9.81 -6.67
N CYS A 194 -6.88 -11.11 -6.69
CA CYS A 194 -7.72 -11.81 -5.73
C CYS A 194 -6.87 -12.78 -4.89
N PRO A 195 -6.42 -12.37 -3.69
CA PRO A 195 -5.63 -13.22 -2.81
C PRO A 195 -6.50 -14.29 -2.14
N GLU A 196 -6.00 -15.52 -2.12
CA GLU A 196 -6.51 -16.66 -1.38
C GLU A 196 -8.03 -16.85 -1.57
N VAL A 197 -8.49 -16.88 -2.83
CA VAL A 197 -9.92 -16.87 -3.20
C VAL A 197 -10.74 -17.95 -2.45
N GLY A 198 -10.13 -19.12 -2.24
CA GLY A 198 -10.74 -20.22 -1.48
C GLY A 198 -10.93 -19.96 0.01
N LYS A 199 -10.18 -19.00 0.60
CA LYS A 199 -10.33 -18.60 2.02
C LYS A 199 -11.48 -17.63 2.26
N ASN A 200 -12.13 -17.14 1.20
CA ASN A 200 -13.33 -16.29 1.29
C ASN A 200 -13.12 -15.02 2.12
N HIS A 201 -11.93 -14.41 2.03
CA HIS A 201 -11.67 -13.13 2.70
C HIS A 201 -12.70 -12.10 2.23
N VAL A 202 -13.36 -11.46 3.18
CA VAL A 202 -14.27 -10.33 2.88
C VAL A 202 -13.48 -9.16 2.30
N GLN A 203 -14.15 -8.15 1.74
CA GLN A 203 -13.45 -6.96 1.21
C GLN A 203 -12.85 -6.12 2.35
N ARG A 204 -11.75 -6.59 2.92
CA ARG A 204 -10.97 -5.96 3.96
C ARG A 204 -9.51 -6.36 3.74
N ILE A 205 -8.62 -5.38 3.70
CA ILE A 205 -7.19 -5.61 3.45
C ILE A 205 -6.63 -6.58 4.50
N THR A 206 -5.84 -7.54 4.05
CA THR A 206 -4.96 -8.34 4.89
C THR A 206 -3.52 -7.87 4.70
N ARG A 207 -2.67 -8.06 5.72
CA ARG A 207 -1.24 -7.73 5.65
C ARG A 207 -0.57 -8.39 4.45
N ASP A 208 -0.85 -9.67 4.22
CA ASP A 208 -0.20 -10.47 3.19
C ASP A 208 -0.64 -10.06 1.78
N ALA A 209 -1.92 -9.72 1.58
CA ALA A 209 -2.39 -9.17 0.32
C ALA A 209 -1.74 -7.80 0.01
N LEU A 210 -1.58 -6.97 1.04
CA LEU A 210 -0.95 -5.66 0.92
C LEU A 210 0.55 -5.80 0.58
N GLN A 211 1.26 -6.71 1.26
CA GLN A 211 2.65 -7.05 0.96
C GLN A 211 2.80 -7.51 -0.50
N PHE A 212 1.95 -8.44 -0.95
CA PHE A 212 1.96 -8.90 -2.34
C PHE A 212 1.82 -7.74 -3.32
N CYS A 213 0.83 -6.87 -3.10
CA CYS A 213 0.54 -5.74 -3.98
C CYS A 213 1.71 -4.76 -4.07
N ILE A 214 2.31 -4.41 -2.93
CA ILE A 214 3.46 -3.50 -2.86
C ILE A 214 4.69 -4.13 -3.50
N THR A 215 4.99 -5.39 -3.19
CA THR A 215 6.11 -6.11 -3.80
C THR A 215 5.92 -6.18 -5.32
N PHE A 216 4.75 -6.60 -5.81
CA PHE A 216 4.46 -6.69 -7.24
C PHE A 216 4.68 -5.35 -7.94
N MET A 217 4.10 -4.26 -7.40
CA MET A 217 4.20 -2.92 -8.01
C MET A 217 5.63 -2.32 -7.94
N ARG A 218 6.44 -2.68 -6.94
CA ARG A 218 7.86 -2.29 -6.87
C ARG A 218 8.74 -3.09 -7.82
N SER A 219 8.31 -4.28 -8.22
CA SER A 219 9.11 -5.23 -9.00
C SER A 219 8.74 -5.30 -10.49
N ILE A 220 7.86 -4.42 -10.96
CA ILE A 220 7.59 -4.21 -12.38
C ILE A 220 8.27 -2.94 -12.88
N ASP A 221 8.68 -2.94 -14.14
CA ASP A 221 9.18 -1.78 -14.88
C ASP A 221 8.08 -1.31 -15.84
N ASP A 222 7.02 -0.75 -15.26
CA ASP A 222 5.90 -0.20 -16.02
C ASP A 222 5.13 0.83 -15.19
N LYS A 223 5.55 2.09 -15.33
CA LYS A 223 4.97 3.23 -14.61
C LYS A 223 3.52 3.54 -15.00
N ASP A 224 3.03 2.97 -16.09
CA ASP A 224 1.67 3.17 -16.59
C ASP A 224 0.70 2.15 -15.96
N MET A 225 1.22 1.06 -15.38
CA MET A 225 0.42 0.20 -14.51
C MET A 225 0.20 0.87 -13.16
N ARG A 226 -1.06 0.92 -12.74
CA ARG A 226 -1.53 1.50 -11.48
C ARG A 226 -2.35 0.47 -10.75
N MET A 227 -2.32 0.51 -9.42
CA MET A 227 -3.15 -0.39 -8.61
C MET A 227 -4.05 0.41 -7.67
N GLY A 228 -5.27 -0.08 -7.44
CA GLY A 228 -6.25 0.59 -6.58
C GLY A 228 -7.03 -0.39 -5.71
N TYR A 229 -7.52 0.10 -4.58
CA TYR A 229 -8.41 -0.63 -3.70
C TYR A 229 -9.56 0.27 -3.24
N ASN A 230 -10.73 -0.33 -3.11
CA ASN A 230 -11.91 0.29 -2.54
C ASN A 230 -12.35 -0.56 -1.34
N SER A 231 -12.49 0.05 -0.17
CA SER A 231 -13.12 -0.61 0.99
C SER A 231 -14.66 -0.64 0.85
N PRO A 232 -15.36 -1.45 1.66
CA PRO A 232 -16.78 -1.25 1.96
C PRO A 232 -17.03 0.21 2.35
N GLY A 233 -18.14 0.79 1.90
CA GLY A 233 -18.43 2.23 2.08
C GLY A 233 -17.61 3.19 1.21
N ALA A 234 -16.60 2.68 0.50
CA ALA A 234 -15.72 3.44 -0.39
C ALA A 234 -15.78 2.91 -1.84
N LEU A 235 -16.97 2.52 -2.28
CA LEU A 235 -17.30 1.98 -3.61
C LEU A 235 -16.90 0.52 -3.93
N ALA A 236 -16.42 -0.27 -2.97
CA ALA A 236 -16.22 -1.72 -3.15
C ALA A 236 -17.46 -2.44 -3.72
N SER A 237 -17.38 -3.00 -4.92
CA SER A 237 -18.58 -3.53 -5.62
C SER A 237 -18.91 -4.98 -5.30
N VAL A 238 -17.96 -5.73 -4.74
CA VAL A 238 -18.09 -7.14 -4.36
C VAL A 238 -17.52 -7.31 -2.96
N ASN A 239 -18.22 -8.03 -2.09
CA ASN A 239 -17.71 -8.41 -0.78
C ASN A 239 -16.85 -9.69 -0.86
N HIS A 240 -15.67 -9.58 -1.46
CA HIS A 240 -14.63 -10.60 -1.50
C HIS A 240 -13.33 -9.87 -1.81
N LEU A 241 -12.29 -10.00 -0.99
CA LEU A 241 -11.02 -9.27 -1.10
C LEU A 241 -10.48 -9.25 -2.53
N HIS A 242 -10.34 -8.04 -3.08
CA HIS A 242 -9.67 -7.79 -4.35
C HIS A 242 -9.07 -6.40 -4.43
N PHE A 243 -7.99 -6.29 -5.20
CA PHE A 243 -7.41 -5.06 -5.69
C PHE A 243 -7.60 -4.96 -7.21
N HIS A 244 -7.48 -3.76 -7.75
CA HIS A 244 -7.62 -3.45 -9.16
C HIS A 244 -6.26 -3.10 -9.74
N LEU A 245 -5.79 -3.83 -10.76
CA LEU A 245 -4.63 -3.48 -11.56
C LEU A 245 -5.11 -2.92 -12.91
N LEU A 246 -4.61 -1.75 -13.29
CA LEU A 246 -5.11 -0.94 -14.40
C LEU A 246 -3.96 -0.33 -15.20
N HIS A 247 -4.11 -0.21 -16.51
CA HIS A 247 -3.18 0.58 -17.33
C HIS A 247 -3.71 2.00 -17.50
N MET A 248 -2.95 2.99 -17.05
CA MET A 248 -3.24 4.43 -17.10
C MET A 248 -1.97 5.19 -17.48
N PRO A 249 -1.66 5.29 -18.79
CA PRO A 249 -0.43 5.95 -19.26
C PRO A 249 -0.44 7.47 -19.09
N GLN A 250 -1.63 8.03 -18.95
CA GLN A 250 -1.90 9.46 -18.83
C GLN A 250 -1.38 9.98 -17.50
N ASP A 251 -0.85 11.19 -17.54
CA ASP A 251 -0.44 11.89 -16.32
C ASP A 251 -1.69 12.39 -15.59
N LEU A 252 -1.79 11.97 -14.33
CA LEU A 252 -2.85 12.37 -13.43
C LEU A 252 -2.33 13.44 -12.48
N TYR A 253 -3.21 14.27 -11.91
CA TYR A 253 -2.77 15.32 -10.98
C TYR A 253 -1.96 14.72 -9.80
N ILE A 254 -2.32 13.51 -9.35
CA ILE A 254 -1.67 12.84 -8.22
C ILE A 254 -0.18 12.55 -8.46
N ASP A 255 0.24 12.46 -9.72
CA ASP A 255 1.64 12.20 -10.08
C ASP A 255 2.55 13.37 -9.67
N GLN A 256 2.01 14.58 -9.71
CA GLN A 256 2.72 15.85 -9.46
C GLN A 256 2.19 16.60 -8.23
N ALA A 257 1.24 16.02 -7.49
CA ALA A 257 0.65 16.67 -6.33
C ALA A 257 1.73 17.01 -5.28
N PRO A 258 1.78 18.25 -4.77
CA PRO A 258 2.73 18.62 -3.72
C PRO A 258 2.47 17.83 -2.44
N LEU A 259 3.55 17.37 -1.80
CA LEU A 259 3.53 16.54 -0.60
C LEU A 259 4.20 17.29 0.56
N ASP A 260 3.52 17.38 1.70
CA ASP A 260 4.10 17.88 2.96
C ASP A 260 4.48 16.67 3.81
N GLU A 261 5.71 16.64 4.37
CA GLU A 261 6.14 15.56 5.25
C GLU A 261 5.30 15.52 6.54
N LEU A 262 4.93 14.31 6.97
CA LEU A 262 4.25 14.05 8.23
C LEU A 262 5.14 13.32 9.24
N ALA A 263 5.75 12.21 8.84
CA ALA A 263 6.49 11.35 9.76
C ALA A 263 7.54 10.47 9.06
N GLY A 264 8.62 10.18 9.77
CA GLY A 264 9.62 9.17 9.41
C GLY A 264 10.43 9.44 8.13
N GLY A 265 10.28 10.59 7.46
CA GLY A 265 10.92 10.86 6.16
C GLY A 265 10.36 10.06 4.98
N TYR A 266 9.23 9.37 5.15
CA TYR A 266 8.58 8.59 4.07
C TYR A 266 7.05 8.64 4.10
N VAL A 267 6.44 9.19 5.15
CA VAL A 267 5.00 9.46 5.20
C VAL A 267 4.75 10.94 4.99
N TYR A 268 3.89 11.23 4.03
CA TYR A 268 3.51 12.57 3.63
C TYR A 268 2.00 12.72 3.64
N ARG A 269 1.51 13.96 3.66
CA ARG A 269 0.15 14.30 3.25
C ARG A 269 0.17 15.04 1.92
N LEU A 270 -0.93 14.96 1.19
CA LEU A 270 -1.19 15.91 0.11
C LEU A 270 -1.26 17.32 0.69
N SER A 271 -0.62 18.27 0.01
CA SER A 271 -0.61 19.67 0.42
C SER A 271 -2.04 20.19 0.53
N ARG A 272 -2.29 21.13 1.45
CA ARG A 272 -3.63 21.75 1.64
C ARG A 272 -4.19 22.43 0.38
N ARG A 273 -3.34 22.71 -0.60
CA ARG A 273 -3.74 23.26 -1.90
C ARG A 273 -4.26 22.18 -2.86
N ALA A 274 -3.87 20.93 -2.67
CA ALA A 274 -4.23 19.80 -3.51
C ALA A 274 -5.75 19.61 -3.60
N PRO A 275 -6.25 18.99 -4.70
CA PRO A 275 -7.69 18.87 -4.94
C PRO A 275 -8.34 17.83 -4.02
N THR A 276 -7.54 16.94 -3.46
CA THR A 276 -7.91 15.87 -2.55
C THR A 276 -7.04 15.92 -1.30
N GLU A 277 -7.58 15.44 -0.20
CA GLU A 277 -6.84 15.20 1.04
C GLU A 277 -6.57 13.70 1.21
N GLY A 278 -5.38 13.35 1.68
CA GLY A 278 -4.94 11.98 1.80
C GLY A 278 -3.47 11.90 2.21
N ILE A 279 -3.05 10.72 2.66
CA ILE A 279 -1.65 10.44 2.96
C ILE A 279 -0.97 9.75 1.78
N CYS A 280 0.35 9.86 1.70
CA CYS A 280 1.21 9.17 0.76
C CYS A 280 2.36 8.52 1.53
N ILE A 281 2.46 7.20 1.45
CA ILE A 281 3.61 6.44 1.95
C ILE A 281 4.52 6.15 0.76
N VAL A 282 5.78 6.56 0.85
CA VAL A 282 6.79 6.33 -0.18
C VAL A 282 7.61 5.10 0.17
N PHE A 283 7.60 4.11 -0.72
CA PHE A 283 8.49 2.96 -0.71
C PHE A 283 9.62 3.24 -1.69
N ASN A 284 10.81 3.50 -1.19
CA ASN A 284 11.93 3.85 -2.04
C ASN A 284 12.45 2.60 -2.76
N GLU A 285 13.07 2.81 -3.93
CA GLU A 285 13.75 1.74 -4.67
C GLU A 285 14.74 0.98 -3.77
N ASN A 286 15.50 1.73 -2.95
CA ASN A 286 16.58 1.22 -2.11
C ASN A 286 16.15 0.77 -0.70
N ASP A 287 14.85 0.78 -0.37
CA ASP A 287 14.38 0.28 0.93
C ASP A 287 14.70 -1.22 1.07
N SER A 288 15.25 -1.62 2.22
CA SER A 288 15.51 -3.03 2.55
C SER A 288 14.20 -3.81 2.72
N GLU A 289 14.27 -5.15 2.67
CA GLU A 289 13.11 -6.02 2.93
C GLU A 289 12.45 -5.69 4.29
N GLU A 290 13.24 -5.41 5.32
CA GLU A 290 12.73 -5.02 6.64
C GLU A 290 12.03 -3.66 6.62
N GLN A 291 12.57 -2.66 5.93
CA GLN A 291 11.95 -1.34 5.83
C GLN A 291 10.63 -1.41 5.05
N VAL A 292 10.57 -2.25 4.02
CA VAL A 292 9.34 -2.48 3.25
C VAL A 292 8.30 -3.18 4.12
N ALA A 293 8.70 -4.22 4.85
CA ALA A 293 7.80 -4.93 5.76
C ALA A 293 7.25 -4.01 6.86
N GLU A 294 8.09 -3.14 7.43
CA GLU A 294 7.68 -2.14 8.42
C GLU A 294 6.65 -1.16 7.86
N LYS A 295 6.89 -0.60 6.67
CA LYS A 295 5.93 0.31 6.02
C LYS A 295 4.61 -0.39 5.67
N VAL A 296 4.67 -1.68 5.26
CA VAL A 296 3.49 -2.53 5.05
C VAL A 296 2.71 -2.72 6.36
N ASP A 297 3.41 -3.00 7.47
CA ASP A 297 2.81 -3.16 8.78
C ASP A 297 2.09 -1.90 9.24
N GLN A 298 2.73 -0.73 9.10
CA GLN A 298 2.13 0.56 9.47
C GLN A 298 0.89 0.88 8.62
N LEU A 299 0.97 0.66 7.30
CA LEU A 299 -0.18 0.85 6.41
C LEU A 299 -1.33 -0.11 6.75
N TYR A 300 -1.01 -1.37 7.08
CA TYR A 300 -1.99 -2.35 7.52
C TYR A 300 -2.64 -1.96 8.85
N MET A 301 -1.85 -1.51 9.83
CA MET A 301 -2.34 -0.98 11.11
C MET A 301 -3.29 0.19 10.90
N LEU A 302 -2.94 1.13 10.02
CA LEU A 302 -3.81 2.26 9.69
C LEU A 302 -5.12 1.81 9.04
N ALA A 303 -5.06 0.90 8.06
CA ALA A 303 -6.26 0.34 7.42
C ALA A 303 -7.17 -0.36 8.45
N MET A 304 -6.56 -1.05 9.40
CA MET A 304 -7.25 -1.70 10.49
C MET A 304 -7.92 -0.71 11.46
N TRP A 305 -7.20 0.34 11.83
CA TRP A 305 -7.74 1.42 12.65
C TRP A 305 -8.90 2.13 11.93
N MET A 306 -8.79 2.41 10.64
CA MET A 306 -9.89 3.01 9.86
C MET A 306 -11.13 2.11 9.83
N CYS A 307 -10.96 0.79 9.65
CA CYS A 307 -12.06 -0.17 9.74
C CYS A 307 -12.73 -0.16 11.12
N LYS A 308 -11.95 -0.10 12.20
CA LYS A 308 -12.46 -0.05 13.59
C LYS A 308 -13.24 1.25 13.86
N ASN A 309 -12.80 2.37 13.29
CA ASN A 309 -13.41 3.69 13.45
C ASN A 309 -14.47 4.00 12.39
N ASN A 310 -14.95 3.00 11.65
CA ASN A 310 -15.94 3.14 10.59
C ASN A 310 -15.58 4.22 9.55
N MET A 311 -14.31 4.30 9.16
CA MET A 311 -13.80 5.20 8.13
C MET A 311 -13.55 4.44 6.83
N PRO A 312 -14.44 4.55 5.84
CA PRO A 312 -14.19 3.94 4.54
C PRO A 312 -12.99 4.60 3.87
N HIS A 313 -12.29 3.83 3.06
CA HIS A 313 -11.03 4.27 2.48
C HIS A 313 -10.73 3.65 1.13
N ASN A 314 -9.89 4.35 0.38
CA ASN A 314 -9.39 3.97 -0.92
C ASN A 314 -7.87 3.96 -0.87
N LEU A 315 -7.23 3.02 -1.58
CA LEU A 315 -5.80 3.08 -1.84
C LEU A 315 -5.56 3.29 -3.33
N PHE A 316 -4.51 4.03 -3.67
CA PHE A 316 -3.99 4.17 -5.03
C PHE A 316 -2.47 4.05 -5.04
N LEU A 317 -1.95 3.10 -5.81
CA LEU A 317 -0.53 2.75 -5.88
C LEU A 317 0.00 3.14 -7.26
N THR A 318 1.11 3.85 -7.27
CA THR A 318 1.80 4.32 -8.48
C THR A 318 3.29 4.37 -8.32
N GLN A 319 4.02 3.93 -9.34
CA GLN A 319 5.43 4.29 -9.42
C GLN A 319 5.58 5.81 -9.50
N ASP A 320 6.63 6.36 -8.91
CA ASP A 320 6.90 7.79 -8.97
C ASP A 320 7.33 8.18 -10.37
N ARG A 321 6.51 9.00 -11.01
CA ARG A 321 6.69 9.43 -12.40
C ARG A 321 7.47 10.74 -12.52
N ARG A 322 7.90 11.31 -11.39
CA ARG A 322 8.70 12.53 -11.39
C ARG A 322 10.12 12.24 -11.90
N PRO A 323 10.73 13.18 -12.65
CA PRO A 323 12.11 13.03 -13.11
C PRO A 323 13.06 12.71 -11.95
N GLY A 324 13.92 11.70 -12.14
CA GLY A 324 14.91 11.28 -11.15
C GLY A 324 14.37 10.52 -9.93
N GLN A 325 13.08 10.15 -9.91
CA GLN A 325 12.46 9.38 -8.82
C GLN A 325 12.05 7.95 -9.23
N SER A 326 12.56 7.48 -10.39
CA SER A 326 12.25 6.14 -10.90
C SER A 326 12.61 5.06 -9.87
N GLY A 327 11.85 3.96 -9.84
CA GLY A 327 12.00 2.87 -8.87
C GLY A 327 11.26 3.09 -7.53
N ASN A 328 10.86 4.32 -7.19
CA ASN A 328 10.03 4.57 -6.00
C ASN A 328 8.56 4.21 -6.27
N LEU A 329 7.88 3.65 -5.28
CA LEU A 329 6.43 3.41 -5.28
C LEU A 329 5.76 4.36 -4.27
N LYS A 330 4.74 5.10 -4.70
CA LYS A 330 3.86 5.88 -3.83
C LYS A 330 2.57 5.10 -3.59
N VAL A 331 2.17 5.02 -2.32
CA VAL A 331 0.89 4.46 -1.90
C VAL A 331 0.07 5.56 -1.25
N PHE A 332 -0.96 6.01 -1.96
CA PHE A 332 -1.90 6.99 -1.46
C PHE A 332 -3.04 6.32 -0.71
N VAL A 333 -3.44 6.90 0.42
CA VAL A 333 -4.61 6.48 1.20
C VAL A 333 -5.54 7.67 1.34
N PHE A 334 -6.79 7.47 0.94
CA PHE A 334 -7.85 8.47 1.03
C PHE A 334 -8.91 7.95 1.98
N ALA A 335 -9.21 8.70 3.04
CA ALA A 335 -10.29 8.39 3.96
C ALA A 335 -11.49 9.28 3.69
N ARG A 336 -12.68 8.76 4.00
CA ARG A 336 -13.95 9.47 3.84
C ARG A 336 -14.78 9.47 5.10
N SER A 337 -15.45 10.59 5.34
CA SER A 337 -16.43 10.75 6.42
C SER A 337 -17.76 10.08 6.07
N GLU A 338 -18.12 10.03 4.79
CA GLU A 338 -19.41 9.47 4.36
C GLU A 338 -19.29 7.98 3.99
N TYR A 339 -20.13 7.15 4.61
CA TYR A 339 -20.26 5.75 4.22
C TYR A 339 -21.21 5.61 3.03
N CYS A 340 -20.69 5.22 1.87
CA CYS A 340 -21.49 4.98 0.68
C CYS A 340 -22.08 3.57 0.68
N VAL A 341 -23.32 3.46 1.18
CA VAL A 341 -24.11 2.22 1.15
C VAL A 341 -24.76 2.03 -0.23
N ASN A 342 -25.42 3.09 -0.72
CA ASN A 342 -26.11 3.09 -2.00
C ASN A 342 -25.25 3.77 -3.05
N LYS A 343 -25.00 3.05 -4.15
CA LYS A 343 -24.26 3.54 -5.31
C LYS A 343 -25.27 3.84 -6.39
N ASP A 344 -25.67 5.10 -6.50
CA ASP A 344 -26.48 5.51 -7.63
C ASP A 344 -25.60 5.48 -8.89
N LEU A 345 -26.00 4.67 -9.87
CA LEU A 345 -25.29 4.57 -11.14
C LEU A 345 -25.38 5.88 -11.93
N ALA A 346 -26.39 6.72 -11.68
CA ALA A 346 -26.53 8.02 -12.32
C ALA A 346 -25.57 9.09 -11.76
N ASP A 347 -25.07 8.90 -10.54
CA ASP A 347 -24.24 9.89 -9.85
C ASP A 347 -22.75 9.74 -10.15
N PHE A 348 -22.04 10.88 -9.99
CA PHE A 348 -20.59 10.89 -9.94
C PHE A 348 -20.10 10.19 -8.66
N ASN A 349 -19.78 8.91 -8.83
CA ASN A 349 -19.25 8.05 -7.78
C ASN A 349 -17.73 8.23 -7.69
N VAL A 350 -17.25 8.63 -6.53
CA VAL A 350 -15.83 8.88 -6.28
C VAL A 350 -15.19 7.70 -5.56
N GLY A 351 -14.35 6.95 -6.25
CA GLY A 351 -13.50 5.87 -5.73
C GLY A 351 -12.02 6.19 -5.95
N PHE A 352 -11.15 5.18 -5.91
CA PHE A 352 -9.71 5.43 -6.03
C PHE A 352 -9.31 6.11 -7.35
N CYS A 353 -10.02 5.85 -8.46
CA CYS A 353 -9.71 6.45 -9.76
C CYS A 353 -9.93 7.95 -9.72
N GLU A 354 -11.13 8.36 -9.30
CA GLU A 354 -11.57 9.75 -9.29
C GLU A 354 -10.75 10.55 -8.28
N LEU A 355 -10.45 9.93 -7.13
CA LEU A 355 -9.53 10.48 -6.14
C LEU A 355 -8.10 10.61 -6.67
N ALA A 356 -7.63 9.75 -7.57
CA ALA A 356 -6.30 9.89 -8.17
C ALA A 356 -6.25 10.87 -9.35
N GLY A 357 -7.39 11.34 -9.84
CA GLY A 357 -7.46 12.29 -10.96
C GLY A 357 -7.99 11.71 -12.26
N TYR A 358 -8.40 10.44 -12.27
CA TYR A 358 -8.96 9.76 -13.43
C TYR A 358 -10.47 9.59 -13.27
N ILE A 359 -11.27 10.18 -14.17
CA ILE A 359 -12.72 10.25 -14.08
C ILE A 359 -13.35 9.47 -15.25
N PRO A 360 -13.70 8.19 -15.07
CA PRO A 360 -14.47 7.45 -16.05
C PRO A 360 -15.91 7.94 -16.04
N LEU A 361 -16.39 8.43 -17.18
CA LEU A 361 -17.74 8.96 -17.32
C LEU A 361 -18.57 8.10 -18.28
N PRO A 362 -19.85 7.85 -17.98
CA PRO A 362 -20.67 7.00 -18.82
C PRO A 362 -21.43 7.76 -19.91
N ASP A 363 -21.31 9.08 -19.94
CA ASP A 363 -22.17 9.94 -20.72
C ASP A 363 -21.34 11.08 -21.32
N ALA A 364 -21.49 11.32 -22.61
CA ALA A 364 -20.70 12.29 -23.35
C ALA A 364 -21.06 13.73 -22.94
N ASP A 365 -22.34 14.01 -22.69
CA ASP A 365 -22.79 15.34 -22.27
C ASP A 365 -22.28 15.66 -20.85
N LYS A 366 -22.33 14.71 -19.92
CA LYS A 366 -21.68 14.84 -18.61
C LYS A 366 -20.18 15.04 -18.76
N MET A 367 -19.53 14.30 -19.66
CA MET A 367 -18.11 14.47 -19.90
C MET A 367 -17.79 15.89 -20.35
N GLU A 368 -18.52 16.46 -21.30
CA GLU A 368 -18.30 17.80 -21.83
C GLU A 368 -18.57 18.91 -20.79
N ASN A 369 -19.63 18.74 -20.00
CA ASN A 369 -20.10 19.76 -19.07
C ASN A 369 -19.50 19.68 -17.65
N LEU A 370 -18.83 18.58 -17.29
CA LEU A 370 -18.23 18.45 -15.96
C LEU A 370 -17.13 19.48 -15.74
N THR A 371 -17.22 20.24 -14.64
CA THR A 371 -16.22 21.25 -14.28
C THR A 371 -15.30 20.75 -13.17
N GLU A 372 -14.07 21.29 -13.10
CA GLU A 372 -13.15 20.95 -12.01
C GLU A 372 -13.76 21.31 -10.65
N LEU A 373 -14.51 22.42 -10.54
CA LEU A 373 -15.21 22.81 -9.31
C LEU A 373 -16.24 21.77 -8.85
N GLN A 374 -16.99 21.15 -9.76
CA GLN A 374 -17.95 20.09 -9.42
C GLN A 374 -17.22 18.83 -8.91
N VAL A 375 -16.09 18.47 -9.54
CA VAL A 375 -15.25 17.36 -9.10
C VAL A 375 -14.72 17.61 -7.69
N LEU A 376 -14.13 18.79 -7.47
CA LEU A 376 -13.59 19.20 -6.18
C LEU A 376 -14.67 19.24 -5.09
N PHE A 377 -15.84 19.79 -5.41
CA PHE A 377 -16.96 19.83 -4.48
C PHE A 377 -17.37 18.42 -4.07
N ARG A 378 -17.57 17.51 -5.03
CA ARG A 378 -17.96 16.14 -4.73
C ARG A 378 -16.91 15.41 -3.90
N ILE A 379 -15.63 15.53 -4.26
CA ILE A 379 -14.51 14.96 -3.50
C ILE A 379 -14.50 15.50 -2.07
N ARG A 380 -14.65 16.81 -1.86
CA ARG A 380 -14.65 17.38 -0.51
C ARG A 380 -15.85 16.94 0.31
N THR A 381 -17.03 16.84 -0.29
CA THR A 381 -18.24 16.35 0.38
C THR A 381 -18.03 14.93 0.90
N ILE A 382 -17.55 14.01 0.06
CA ILE A 382 -17.38 12.61 0.47
C ILE A 382 -16.23 12.42 1.47
N THR A 383 -15.11 13.14 1.32
CA THR A 383 -13.95 12.97 2.19
C THR A 383 -14.20 13.60 3.55
N GLY A 384 -14.92 14.73 3.58
CA GLY A 384 -15.23 15.47 4.79
C GLY A 384 -13.96 15.82 5.56
N ASN A 385 -14.01 15.63 6.89
CA ASN A 385 -12.89 15.90 7.78
C ASN A 385 -12.08 14.64 8.14
N ALA A 386 -12.44 13.46 7.61
CA ALA A 386 -11.77 12.19 7.93
C ALA A 386 -10.24 12.20 7.75
N PRO A 387 -9.66 12.87 6.72
CA PRO A 387 -8.21 12.90 6.54
C PRO A 387 -7.42 13.45 7.74
N LYS A 388 -7.98 14.37 8.54
CA LYS A 388 -7.30 14.96 9.70
C LYS A 388 -6.95 13.89 10.75
N ALA A 389 -7.91 13.05 11.10
CA ALA A 389 -7.71 11.97 12.06
C ALA A 389 -6.73 10.91 11.52
N VAL A 390 -6.73 10.69 10.21
CA VAL A 390 -5.77 9.79 9.55
C VAL A 390 -4.34 10.33 9.60
N TYR A 391 -4.15 11.64 9.46
CA TYR A 391 -2.83 12.27 9.60
C TYR A 391 -2.26 12.06 11.00
N GLU A 392 -3.08 12.28 12.03
CA GLU A 392 -2.68 12.08 13.43
C GLU A 392 -2.35 10.61 13.72
N GLU A 393 -3.22 9.69 13.29
CA GLU A 393 -3.03 8.26 13.57
C GLU A 393 -1.79 7.70 12.85
N ILE A 394 -1.55 8.04 11.58
CA ILE A 394 -0.36 7.52 10.89
C ILE A 394 0.93 8.06 11.52
N THR A 395 0.95 9.32 11.96
CA THR A 395 2.09 9.87 12.70
C THR A 395 2.32 9.10 13.99
N ASN A 396 1.26 8.82 14.77
CA ASN A 396 1.36 8.03 15.99
C ASN A 396 1.88 6.61 15.74
N ILE A 397 1.40 5.95 14.68
CA ILE A 397 1.84 4.60 14.27
C ILE A 397 3.34 4.61 13.91
N VAL A 398 3.81 5.61 13.17
CA VAL A 398 5.20 5.70 12.69
C VAL A 398 6.17 6.10 13.80
N GLU A 399 5.79 7.03 14.66
CA GLU A 399 6.64 7.54 15.75
C GLU A 399 6.63 6.64 16.99
N GLY A 400 5.74 5.65 17.04
CA GLY A 400 5.63 4.69 18.14
C GLY A 400 4.96 5.27 19.39
N SER A 401 4.10 6.26 19.22
CA SER A 401 3.42 7.01 20.30
C SER A 401 2.21 6.27 20.90
N GLN A 402 1.97 5.01 20.55
CA GLN A 402 1.02 4.16 21.26
C GLN A 402 1.73 3.29 22.30
N ASP A 403 1.34 3.47 23.56
CA ASP A 403 1.41 2.43 24.57
C ASP A 403 0.87 1.13 23.96
N LEU A 404 1.72 0.10 23.91
CA LEU A 404 1.40 -1.27 23.59
C LEU A 404 0.42 -1.84 24.63
N THR A 405 -0.81 -1.34 24.68
CA THR A 405 -1.88 -1.95 25.46
C THR A 405 -2.47 -3.09 24.64
N LEU A 406 -1.94 -4.28 24.92
CA LEU A 406 -2.54 -5.61 24.70
C LEU A 406 -3.27 -5.83 23.37
N TRP A 407 -2.49 -6.22 22.37
CA TRP A 407 -2.98 -7.00 21.23
C TRP A 407 -3.19 -8.45 21.67
N ASP A 408 -4.43 -8.94 21.53
CA ASP A 408 -4.91 -10.32 21.61
C ASP A 408 -4.65 -11.13 22.90
N GLN A 409 -5.63 -11.10 23.82
CA GLN A 409 -6.13 -12.35 24.41
C GLN A 409 -7.63 -12.46 24.13
N PRO A 410 -8.12 -13.56 23.51
CA PRO A 410 -9.53 -13.86 23.55
C PRO A 410 -9.91 -14.13 25.01
N LEU A 411 -10.80 -13.30 25.56
CA LEU A 411 -11.50 -13.64 26.80
C LEU A 411 -12.41 -14.83 26.48
N THR A 412 -11.89 -16.03 26.67
CA THR A 412 -12.72 -17.20 26.96
C THR A 412 -13.33 -17.01 28.34
N ILE A 413 -14.65 -16.83 28.40
CA ILE A 413 -15.51 -17.43 29.42
C ILE A 413 -16.63 -18.14 28.66
#